data_AF-A0A3C0BQW2-F1
#
_entry.id   AF-A0A3C0BQW2-F1
#
_cell.length_a   1.000
_cell.length_b   1.000
_cell.length_c   1.000
_cell.angle_alpha   90.00
_cell.angle_beta   90.00
_cell.angle_gamma   90.00
#
_symmetry.space_group_name_H-M   'P 1'
#
loop_
_entity.id
_entity.type
_entity.pdbx_description
1 polymer ?
#
loop_
_entity_poly.entity_id
_entity_poly.type
_entity_poly.pdbx_seq_one_letter_code
_entity_poly.pdbx_strand_id
1 'polypeptide(L)'
;MLLYKYFPESTGILTLNNQFLKLSAPVEFNDPYESWPYIKEYSYKDFNRLYDTEEKLENLYEKIKTSGVVVNKDELYRKIKDPRFRAAVLEVKKNVIQEWIDTFQQRISEKVRIGCFSTDPCNILMWGHYADCHKGIALGFDFSSAPKLTDHIFKVLMAYME
;
A
#
# COMPACT_ATOMS: atom_id res chain seq x y z
N MET A 1 -27.22 9.23 2.65
CA MET A 1 -26.10 10.18 2.52
C MET A 1 -25.77 10.23 1.05
N LEU A 2 -25.92 11.40 0.42
CA LEU A 2 -25.64 11.57 -1.00
C LEU A 2 -24.14 11.82 -1.21
N LEU A 3 -23.49 10.99 -2.00
CA LEU A 3 -22.08 11.08 -2.34
C LEU A 3 -21.90 11.03 -3.85
N TYR A 4 -20.93 11.77 -4.38
CA TYR A 4 -20.67 11.88 -5.81
C TYR A 4 -19.44 11.10 -6.20
N LYS A 5 -19.54 10.34 -7.29
CA LYS A 5 -18.40 9.70 -7.96
C LYS A 5 -18.27 10.23 -9.37
N TYR A 6 -17.03 10.46 -9.75
CA TYR A 6 -16.63 11.07 -11.02
C TYR A 6 -16.17 9.96 -11.98
N PHE A 7 -16.56 10.09 -13.24
CA PHE A 7 -16.27 9.11 -14.27
C PHE A 7 -15.93 9.80 -15.60
N PRO A 8 -15.10 9.18 -16.45
CA PRO A 8 -15.16 9.42 -17.89
C PRO A 8 -16.59 9.19 -18.40
N GLU A 9 -17.04 9.99 -19.36
CA GLU A 9 -18.44 10.00 -19.84
C GLU A 9 -18.94 8.59 -20.20
N SER A 10 -18.17 7.84 -20.98
CA SER A 10 -18.52 6.47 -21.41
C SER A 10 -18.75 5.52 -20.23
N THR A 11 -17.89 5.58 -19.21
CA THR A 11 -18.01 4.73 -18.01
C THR A 11 -19.19 5.15 -17.14
N GLY A 12 -19.45 6.46 -17.04
CA GLY A 12 -20.58 6.99 -16.32
C GLY A 12 -21.92 6.61 -16.96
N ILE A 13 -22.04 6.70 -18.29
CA ILE A 13 -23.23 6.24 -19.03
C ILE A 13 -23.46 4.74 -18.82
N LEU A 14 -22.40 3.92 -18.88
CA LEU A 14 -22.50 2.49 -18.61
C LEU A 14 -22.96 2.20 -17.17
N THR A 15 -22.47 2.97 -16.20
CA THR A 15 -22.86 2.88 -14.79
C THR A 15 -24.36 3.13 -14.63
N LEU A 16 -24.89 4.17 -15.27
CA LEU A 16 -26.32 4.51 -15.25
C LEU A 16 -27.17 3.42 -15.91
N ASN A 17 -26.82 3.03 -17.13
CA ASN A 17 -27.62 2.09 -17.93
C ASN A 17 -27.70 0.70 -17.30
N ASN A 18 -26.61 0.25 -16.66
CA ASN A 18 -26.54 -1.10 -16.09
C ASN A 18 -26.72 -1.13 -14.57
N GLN A 19 -26.88 0.03 -13.93
CA GLN A 19 -26.98 0.15 -12.46
C GLN A 19 -25.81 -0.49 -11.70
N PHE A 20 -24.59 -0.45 -12.26
CA PHE A 20 -23.38 -0.98 -11.62
C PHE A 20 -22.48 0.14 -11.12
N LEU A 21 -22.06 0.07 -9.85
CA LEU A 21 -21.05 0.94 -9.29
C LEU A 21 -19.66 0.38 -9.58
N LYS A 22 -18.88 1.05 -10.44
CA LYS A 22 -17.46 0.70 -10.64
C LYS A 22 -16.66 1.02 -9.36
N LEU A 23 -15.94 0.02 -8.88
CA LEU A 23 -14.93 0.15 -7.83
C LEU A 23 -13.59 -0.35 -8.40
N SER A 24 -12.51 0.33 -8.06
CA SER A 24 -11.17 0.03 -8.56
C SER A 24 -10.45 -0.96 -7.64
N ALA A 25 -9.62 -1.84 -8.20
CA ALA A 25 -8.67 -2.62 -7.43
C ALA A 25 -7.50 -1.72 -6.97
N PRO A 26 -6.90 -1.97 -5.79
CA PRO A 26 -5.70 -1.29 -5.30
C PRO A 26 -4.57 -1.10 -6.33
N VAL A 27 -4.33 -2.08 -7.20
CA VAL A 27 -3.30 -2.01 -8.26
C VAL A 27 -3.63 -1.07 -9.42
N GLU A 28 -4.88 -0.60 -9.55
CA GLU A 28 -5.28 0.34 -10.61
C GLU A 28 -4.99 1.80 -10.25
N PHE A 29 -4.63 2.07 -8.98
CA PHE A 29 -4.25 3.39 -8.53
C PHE A 29 -2.82 3.72 -8.99
N ASN A 30 -2.64 4.91 -9.55
CA ASN A 30 -1.38 5.34 -10.13
C ASN A 30 -0.37 5.85 -9.09
N ASP A 31 -0.82 6.14 -7.87
CA ASP A 31 0.04 6.54 -6.77
C ASP A 31 0.28 5.34 -5.82
N PRO A 32 1.55 4.92 -5.64
CA PRO A 32 1.88 3.84 -4.71
C PRO A 32 1.48 4.14 -3.26
N TYR A 33 1.45 5.39 -2.83
CA TYR A 33 1.10 5.78 -1.46
C TYR A 33 -0.40 5.68 -1.16
N GLU A 34 -1.26 5.52 -2.16
CA GLU A 34 -2.72 5.37 -1.96
C GLU A 34 -3.11 3.98 -1.45
N SER A 35 -2.39 2.94 -1.86
CA SER A 35 -2.80 1.56 -1.59
C SER A 35 -1.68 0.60 -1.22
N TRP A 36 -0.41 1.00 -1.33
CA TRP A 36 0.71 0.11 -1.04
C TRP A 36 1.01 0.07 0.46
N PRO A 37 1.45 -1.09 0.97
CA PRO A 37 1.88 -1.19 2.35
C PRO A 37 3.09 -0.30 2.59
N TYR A 38 3.02 0.52 3.65
CA TYR A 38 4.20 1.24 4.11
C TYR A 38 5.20 0.25 4.73
N ILE A 39 6.33 0.07 4.07
CA ILE A 39 7.43 -0.73 4.57
C ILE A 39 8.59 0.20 4.90
N LYS A 40 9.02 0.16 6.16
CA LYS A 40 10.22 0.88 6.58
C LYS A 40 11.44 0.30 5.86
N GLU A 41 12.04 1.10 4.99
CA GLU A 41 13.30 0.72 4.35
C GLU A 41 14.40 0.57 5.40
N TYR A 42 15.08 -0.57 5.40
CA TYR A 42 16.18 -0.82 6.33
C TYR A 42 17.48 -0.30 5.75
N SER A 43 18.02 0.74 6.38
CA SER A 43 19.31 1.29 5.99
C SER A 43 20.48 0.47 6.55
N TYR A 44 21.69 0.74 6.04
CA TYR A 44 22.93 0.23 6.64
C TYR A 44 23.09 0.67 8.11
N LYS A 45 22.58 1.87 8.45
CA LYS A 45 22.57 2.38 9.82
C LYS A 45 21.64 1.56 10.72
N ASP A 46 20.46 1.18 10.21
CA ASP A 46 19.54 0.31 10.93
C ASP A 46 20.14 -1.09 11.13
N PHE A 47 20.80 -1.64 10.11
CA PHE A 47 21.50 -2.92 10.22
C PHE A 47 22.58 -2.87 11.31
N ASN A 48 23.43 -1.84 11.31
CA ASN A 48 24.46 -1.69 12.34
C ASN A 48 23.84 -1.58 13.73
N ARG A 49 22.78 -0.78 13.89
CA ARG A 49 22.06 -0.63 15.16
C ARG A 49 21.48 -1.95 15.66
N LEU A 50 21.13 -2.89 14.77
CA LEU A 50 20.60 -4.19 15.16
C LEU A 50 21.68 -5.15 15.69
N TYR A 51 22.96 -4.92 15.39
CA TYR A 51 24.04 -5.89 15.64
C TYR A 51 25.36 -5.22 16.10
N ASP A 52 25.28 -4.04 16.72
CA ASP A 52 26.42 -3.24 17.18
C ASP A 52 26.98 -3.68 18.54
N THR A 53 26.22 -4.44 19.32
CA THR A 53 26.64 -4.97 20.62
C THR A 53 26.77 -6.49 20.60
N GLU A 54 27.62 -7.01 21.49
CA GLU A 54 27.83 -8.45 21.66
C GLU A 54 26.55 -9.16 22.11
N GLU A 55 25.77 -8.54 23.00
CA GLU A 55 24.44 -9.02 23.41
C GLU A 55 23.49 -9.21 22.21
N LYS A 56 23.45 -8.27 21.27
CA LYS A 56 22.59 -8.37 20.08
C LYS A 56 23.05 -9.46 19.11
N LEU A 57 24.37 -9.65 18.98
CA LEU A 57 24.95 -10.74 18.22
C LEU A 57 24.63 -12.11 18.85
N GLU A 58 24.66 -12.19 20.19
CA GLU A 58 24.27 -13.39 20.93
C GLU A 58 22.81 -13.74 20.69
N ASN A 59 21.92 -12.74 20.80
CA ASN A 59 20.50 -12.90 20.51
C ASN A 59 20.24 -13.34 19.07
N LEU A 60 21.03 -12.88 18.09
CA LEU A 60 20.95 -13.34 16.71
C LEU A 60 21.37 -14.80 16.59
N TYR A 61 22.51 -15.17 17.20
CA TYR A 61 23.04 -16.53 17.16
C TYR A 61 22.03 -17.54 17.75
N GLU A 62 21.45 -17.25 18.91
CA GLU A 62 20.45 -18.13 19.52
C GLU A 62 19.16 -18.23 18.68
N LYS A 63 18.74 -17.15 18.00
CA LYS A 63 17.62 -17.21 17.03
C LYS A 63 17.91 -18.11 15.84
N ILE A 64 19.13 -18.08 15.30
CA ILE A 64 19.54 -18.94 14.18
C ILE A 64 19.65 -20.40 14.62
N LYS A 65 20.20 -20.63 15.80
CA LYS A 65 20.31 -21.97 16.40
C LYS A 65 18.92 -22.58 16.66
N THR A 66 18.00 -21.80 17.22
CA THR A 66 16.61 -22.25 17.49
C THR A 66 15.80 -22.49 16.22
N SER A 67 16.15 -21.87 15.09
CA SER A 67 15.55 -22.21 13.79
C SER A 67 16.12 -23.50 13.17
N GLY A 68 17.03 -24.20 13.87
CA GLY A 68 17.62 -25.46 13.43
C GLY A 68 18.83 -25.31 12.52
N VAL A 69 19.31 -24.09 12.29
CA VAL A 69 20.49 -23.84 11.46
C VAL A 69 21.76 -23.96 12.31
N VAL A 70 22.65 -24.87 11.92
CA VAL A 70 23.97 -25.02 12.55
C VAL A 70 24.93 -24.00 11.95
N VAL A 71 25.48 -23.13 12.79
CA VAL A 71 26.42 -22.08 12.38
C VAL A 71 27.53 -21.94 13.41
N ASN A 72 28.77 -21.70 12.95
CA ASN A 72 29.86 -21.34 13.84
C ASN A 72 29.69 -19.89 14.32
N LYS A 73 29.68 -19.69 15.64
CA LYS A 73 29.44 -18.39 16.28
C LYS A 73 30.45 -17.33 15.88
N ASP A 74 31.74 -17.64 15.93
CA ASP A 74 32.81 -16.69 15.61
C ASP A 74 32.80 -16.30 14.13
N GLU A 75 32.51 -17.26 13.25
CA GLU A 75 32.36 -17.01 11.83
C GLU A 75 31.14 -16.12 11.53
N LEU A 76 30.01 -16.37 12.19
CA LEU A 76 28.82 -15.53 12.09
C LEU A 76 29.14 -14.09 12.50
N TYR A 77 29.80 -13.90 13.64
CA TYR A 77 30.11 -12.58 14.16
C TYR A 77 31.06 -11.83 13.22
N ARG A 78 32.06 -12.52 12.67
CA ARG A 78 32.97 -11.98 11.67
C ARG A 78 32.23 -11.58 10.39
N LYS A 79 31.33 -12.42 9.88
CA LYS A 79 30.51 -12.12 8.68
C LYS A 79 29.59 -10.93 8.90
N ILE A 80 28.88 -10.89 10.03
CA ILE A 80 28.00 -9.75 10.38
C ILE A 80 28.78 -8.45 10.50
N LYS A 81 30.09 -8.50 10.82
CA LYS A 81 30.97 -7.33 10.84
C LYS A 81 31.54 -6.94 9.47
N ASP A 82 31.56 -7.84 8.48
CA ASP A 82 32.07 -7.57 7.13
C ASP A 82 31.08 -6.69 6.32
N PRO A 83 31.48 -5.48 5.87
CA PRO A 83 30.63 -4.60 5.09
C PRO A 83 30.07 -5.23 3.80
N ARG A 84 30.82 -6.12 3.15
CA ARG A 84 30.39 -6.78 1.91
C ARG A 84 29.26 -7.78 2.18
N PHE A 85 29.37 -8.53 3.28
CA PHE A 85 28.32 -9.43 3.71
C PHE A 85 27.05 -8.66 4.07
N ARG A 86 27.18 -7.55 4.80
CA ARG A 86 26.05 -6.68 5.12
C ARG A 86 25.35 -6.13 3.87
N ALA A 87 26.12 -5.64 2.89
CA ALA A 87 25.58 -5.16 1.63
C ALA A 87 24.81 -6.27 0.90
N ALA A 88 25.38 -7.48 0.83
CA ALA A 88 24.70 -8.63 0.23
C ALA A 88 23.39 -8.99 0.96
N VAL A 89 23.38 -8.97 2.30
CA VAL A 89 22.16 -9.24 3.10
C VAL A 89 21.09 -8.19 2.85
N LEU A 90 21.47 -6.90 2.78
CA LEU A 90 20.53 -5.83 2.48
C LEU A 90 19.94 -5.97 1.08
N GLU A 91 20.74 -6.36 0.09
CA GLU A 91 20.30 -6.58 -1.28
C GLU A 91 19.30 -7.74 -1.38
N VAL A 92 19.63 -8.89 -0.76
CA VAL A 92 18.71 -10.03 -0.69
C VAL A 92 17.41 -9.64 0.01
N LYS A 93 17.48 -8.88 1.11
CA LYS A 93 16.29 -8.39 1.79
C LYS A 93 15.42 -7.50 0.90
N LYS A 94 16.03 -6.61 0.10
CA LYS A 94 15.29 -5.76 -0.84
C LYS A 94 14.48 -6.62 -1.83
N ASN A 95 15.11 -7.63 -2.42
CA ASN A 95 14.43 -8.52 -3.37
C ASN A 95 13.28 -9.29 -2.72
N VAL A 96 13.50 -9.86 -1.52
CA VAL A 96 12.44 -10.57 -0.77
C VAL A 96 11.28 -9.63 -0.40
N ILE A 97 11.59 -8.40 0.01
CA ILE A 97 10.57 -7.40 0.33
C ILE A 97 9.79 -7.02 -0.93
N GLN A 98 10.48 -6.83 -2.06
CA GLN A 98 9.81 -6.48 -3.31
C GLN A 98 8.86 -7.59 -3.78
N GLU A 99 9.30 -8.85 -3.78
CA GLU A 99 8.44 -9.99 -4.11
C GLU A 99 7.22 -10.08 -3.17
N TRP A 100 7.42 -9.78 -1.88
CA TRP A 100 6.33 -9.73 -0.92
C TRP A 100 5.35 -8.61 -1.22
N ILE A 101 5.82 -7.41 -1.57
CA ILE A 101 4.99 -6.27 -1.98
C ILE A 101 4.14 -6.65 -3.18
N ASP A 102 4.77 -7.21 -4.22
CA ASP A 102 4.09 -7.57 -5.46
C ASP A 102 3.01 -8.64 -5.20
N THR A 103 3.35 -9.65 -4.40
CA THR A 103 2.41 -10.71 -3.99
C THR A 103 1.27 -10.14 -3.14
N PHE A 104 1.57 -9.23 -2.21
CA PHE A 104 0.57 -8.59 -1.37
C PHE A 104 -0.40 -7.76 -2.21
N GLN A 105 0.10 -6.96 -3.14
CA GLN A 105 -0.68 -6.13 -4.05
C GLN A 105 -1.63 -6.96 -4.92
N GLN A 106 -1.15 -8.09 -5.45
CA GLN A 106 -2.00 -9.01 -6.21
C GLN A 106 -3.12 -9.58 -5.32
N ARG A 107 -2.78 -10.12 -4.15
CA ARG A 107 -3.75 -10.75 -3.24
C ARG A 107 -4.78 -9.78 -2.69
N ILE A 108 -4.37 -8.55 -2.35
CA ILE A 108 -5.32 -7.54 -1.87
C ILE A 108 -6.24 -7.10 -3.01
N SER A 109 -5.72 -7.03 -4.23
CA SER A 109 -6.49 -6.68 -5.43
C SER A 109 -7.48 -7.76 -5.87
N GLU A 110 -7.33 -9.00 -5.42
CA GLU A 110 -8.36 -10.02 -5.62
C GLU A 110 -9.58 -9.81 -4.72
N LYS A 111 -9.37 -9.27 -3.51
CA LYS A 111 -10.39 -9.28 -2.44
C LYS A 111 -10.97 -7.91 -2.11
N VAL A 112 -10.22 -6.85 -2.39
CA VAL A 112 -10.58 -5.48 -2.03
C VAL A 112 -10.89 -4.68 -3.28
N ARG A 113 -11.92 -3.84 -3.17
CA ARG A 113 -12.28 -2.84 -4.16
C ARG A 113 -12.48 -1.51 -3.46
N ILE A 114 -12.04 -0.44 -4.10
CA ILE A 114 -12.02 0.92 -3.55
C ILE A 114 -12.88 1.81 -4.42
N GLY A 115 -13.76 2.57 -3.79
CA GLY A 115 -14.54 3.62 -4.44
C GLY A 115 -14.23 4.97 -3.83
N CYS A 116 -13.66 5.88 -4.61
CA CYS A 116 -13.48 7.27 -4.21
C CYS A 116 -14.75 8.07 -4.49
N PHE A 117 -15.21 8.82 -3.48
CA PHE A 117 -16.39 9.67 -3.52
C PHE A 117 -16.11 11.05 -2.90
N SER A 118 -16.91 12.04 -3.28
CA SER A 118 -16.90 13.38 -2.73
C SER A 118 -18.29 13.78 -2.23
N THR A 119 -18.36 14.62 -1.20
CA THR A 119 -19.62 15.29 -0.82
C THR A 119 -19.94 16.48 -1.72
N ASP A 120 -18.95 17.01 -2.43
CA ASP A 120 -19.07 18.12 -3.36
C ASP A 120 -19.02 17.58 -4.81
N PRO A 121 -20.06 17.81 -5.64
CA PRO A 121 -20.10 17.44 -7.07
C PRO A 121 -19.28 18.38 -7.96
N CYS A 122 -18.82 19.52 -7.44
CA CYS A 122 -18.06 20.53 -8.16
C CYS A 122 -16.56 20.51 -7.79
N ASN A 123 -16.09 19.48 -7.09
CA ASN A 123 -14.70 19.41 -6.65
C ASN A 123 -13.75 19.33 -7.85
N ILE A 124 -12.99 20.40 -8.06
CA ILE A 124 -12.19 20.57 -9.28
C ILE A 124 -11.07 19.54 -9.42
N LEU A 125 -10.46 19.09 -8.32
CA LEU A 125 -9.44 18.04 -8.33
C LEU A 125 -10.04 16.70 -8.75
N MET A 126 -11.21 16.36 -8.20
CA MET A 126 -11.90 15.13 -8.57
C MET A 126 -12.31 15.14 -10.05
N TRP A 127 -12.77 16.29 -10.57
CA TRP A 127 -13.02 16.45 -12.00
C TRP A 127 -11.74 16.28 -12.85
N GLY A 128 -10.60 16.78 -12.39
CA GLY A 128 -9.31 16.65 -13.08
C GLY A 128 -8.82 15.20 -13.15
N HIS A 129 -8.87 14.47 -12.02
CA HIS A 129 -8.32 13.12 -11.90
C HIS A 129 -9.27 12.00 -12.34
N TYR A 130 -10.58 12.14 -12.10
CA TYR A 130 -11.53 11.03 -12.26
C TYR A 130 -12.59 11.26 -13.35
N ALA A 131 -12.72 12.47 -13.89
CA ALA A 131 -13.70 12.80 -14.93
C ALA A 131 -13.04 13.23 -16.25
N ASP A 132 -12.06 12.45 -16.73
CA ASP A 132 -11.41 12.65 -18.04
C ASP A 132 -10.96 14.11 -18.28
N CYS A 133 -10.22 14.65 -17.30
CA CYS A 133 -9.77 16.04 -17.30
C CYS A 133 -10.92 17.05 -17.53
N HIS A 134 -11.95 17.00 -16.67
CA HIS A 134 -13.14 17.87 -16.69
C HIS A 134 -14.16 17.62 -17.81
N LYS A 135 -14.04 16.54 -18.59
CA LYS A 135 -14.96 16.22 -19.71
C LYS A 135 -15.97 15.13 -19.39
N GLY A 136 -15.83 14.50 -18.23
CA GLY A 136 -16.65 13.37 -17.81
C GLY A 136 -17.97 13.78 -17.18
N ILE A 137 -18.45 12.94 -16.28
CA ILE A 137 -19.69 13.17 -15.53
C ILE A 137 -19.51 12.85 -14.04
N ALA A 138 -20.29 13.54 -13.21
CA ALA A 138 -20.42 13.23 -11.78
C ALA A 138 -21.80 12.61 -11.52
N LEU A 139 -21.82 11.44 -10.89
CA LEU A 139 -23.03 10.72 -10.54
C LEU A 139 -23.23 10.71 -9.02
N GLY A 140 -24.43 11.06 -8.57
CA GLY A 140 -24.81 11.01 -7.16
C GLY A 140 -25.35 9.64 -6.76
N PHE A 141 -24.83 9.11 -5.65
CA PHE A 141 -25.23 7.85 -5.04
C PHE A 141 -25.78 8.12 -3.64
N ASP A 142 -27.04 7.77 -3.41
CA ASP A 142 -27.62 7.88 -2.07
C ASP A 142 -27.40 6.60 -1.26
N PHE A 143 -26.50 6.69 -0.29
CA PHE A 143 -26.21 5.61 0.66
C PHE A 143 -27.17 5.57 1.85
N SER A 144 -28.23 6.40 1.88
CA SER A 144 -29.22 6.41 2.98
C SER A 144 -29.92 5.06 3.17
N SER A 145 -30.16 4.34 2.08
CA SER A 145 -30.80 3.02 2.07
C SER A 145 -29.81 1.86 2.27
N ALA A 146 -28.50 2.15 2.43
CA ALA A 146 -27.44 1.16 2.48
C ALA A 146 -26.56 1.29 3.74
N PRO A 147 -27.13 1.19 4.96
CA PRO A 147 -26.42 1.47 6.21
C PRO A 147 -25.23 0.54 6.48
N LYS A 148 -25.28 -0.72 6.01
CA LYS A 148 -24.14 -1.65 6.13
C LYS A 148 -22.93 -1.22 5.28
N LEU A 149 -23.16 -0.51 4.17
CA LEU A 149 -22.08 0.00 3.34
C LEU A 149 -21.45 1.26 3.96
N THR A 150 -22.20 2.05 4.72
CA THR A 150 -21.67 3.26 5.36
C THR A 150 -20.63 2.97 6.42
N ASP A 151 -20.65 1.80 7.06
CA ASP A 151 -19.62 1.35 8.02
C ASP A 151 -18.25 1.13 7.36
N HIS A 152 -18.22 0.96 6.03
CA HIS A 152 -17.01 0.80 5.23
C HIS A 152 -16.60 2.08 4.48
N ILE A 153 -17.27 3.21 4.76
CA ILE A 153 -16.92 4.53 4.21
C ILE A 153 -16.00 5.26 5.19
N PHE A 154 -14.74 5.42 4.79
CA PHE A 154 -13.76 6.16 5.56
C PHE A 154 -13.67 7.59 5.03
N LYS A 155 -13.78 8.57 5.92
CA LYS A 155 -13.55 9.97 5.57
C LYS A 155 -12.05 10.21 5.44
N VAL A 156 -11.64 10.66 4.27
CA VAL A 156 -10.27 11.11 4.02
C VAL A 156 -10.29 12.63 3.92
N LEU A 157 -9.50 13.30 4.75
CA LEU A 157 -9.31 14.75 4.65
C LEU A 157 -8.29 15.02 3.55
N MET A 158 -8.72 15.67 2.47
CA MET A 158 -7.80 16.22 1.48
C MET A 158 -7.35 17.60 1.97
N ALA A 159 -6.11 17.69 2.45
CA ALA A 159 -5.50 18.96 2.79
C ALA A 159 -4.95 19.59 1.51
N TYR A 160 -5.42 20.79 1.18
CA TYR A 160 -4.85 21.61 0.12
C TYR A 160 -3.55 22.20 0.66
N MET A 161 -2.42 21.90 0.02
CA MET A 161 -1.26 22.77 0.17
C MET A 161 -1.48 23.94 -0.77
N GLU A 162 -1.84 25.10 -0.20
CA GLU A 162 -1.81 26.39 -0.89
C GLU A 162 -0.37 26.83 -1.20
#